data_AF-A0A931JXK5-F1
#
_entry.id   AF-A0A931JXK5-F1
#
_cell.length_a   1.000
_cell.length_b   1.000
_cell.length_c   1.000
_cell.angle_alpha   90.00
_cell.angle_beta   90.00
_cell.angle_gamma   90.00
#
_symmetry.space_group_name_H-M   'P 1'
#
loop_
_entity.id
_entity.type
_entity.pdbx_description
1 polymer ?
#
loop_
_entity_poly.entity_id
_entity_poly.type
_entity_poly.pdbx_seq_one_letter_code
_entity_poly.pdbx_strand_id
1 'polypeptide(L)'
;MNHRLAAAAIFAACASLANASDLLYSNGPIITNPTGGTGSIAGLPISNADGYMVPGSTFLFSTTGIGETIAANVAVAEDFTVPDTDGAWQLDSLTIYAFQSSQTTPTATTVKVNLWTAAPYSPDSPPPLPETIPQPVLAQALVLPAGPGTFVCHRESPTSTSTVRPVFAYTVSLHDLPNGGRLGPGTYWIQWSIDGASSPSQNVFTPLVSPRTSRTGHNARLLNSIDGSSTGPRVWFEGREGFVSGVTEGRAYELPFELHGSVVGAPCDPDVNQDGVADQGDVDYLINIIAGGDNPNNANPDFNNDGVADQGDVDALVNVVAGGPCP
;
A
#
# COMPACT_ATOMS: atom_id res chain seq x y z
N MET A 1 -32.51 16.60 -61.82
CA MET A 1 -31.59 17.28 -60.90
C MET A 1 -32.05 16.99 -59.49
N ASN A 2 -31.51 15.95 -58.85
CA ASN A 2 -31.82 15.58 -57.47
C ASN A 2 -30.52 15.65 -56.67
N HIS A 3 -30.29 16.76 -55.98
CA HIS A 3 -29.19 16.86 -55.00
C HIS A 3 -29.71 16.42 -53.64
N ARG A 4 -29.24 15.24 -53.19
CA ARG A 4 -29.39 14.77 -51.81
C ARG A 4 -28.30 15.43 -50.96
N LEU A 5 -28.71 16.28 -50.01
CA LEU A 5 -27.87 16.75 -48.91
C LEU A 5 -27.73 15.61 -47.89
N ALA A 6 -26.50 15.13 -47.68
CA ALA A 6 -26.16 14.26 -46.58
C ALA A 6 -25.73 15.13 -45.39
N ALA A 7 -26.48 15.04 -44.28
CA ALA A 7 -26.10 15.63 -43.01
C ALA A 7 -25.06 14.72 -42.33
N ALA A 8 -23.85 15.24 -42.11
CA ALA A 8 -22.82 14.57 -41.32
C ALA A 8 -23.04 14.94 -39.84
N ALA A 9 -23.44 13.96 -39.03
CA ALA A 9 -23.49 14.09 -37.58
C ALA A 9 -22.06 13.94 -37.04
N ILE A 10 -21.52 14.99 -36.43
CA ILE A 10 -20.27 14.96 -35.68
C ILE A 10 -20.62 14.43 -34.28
N PHE A 11 -20.29 13.18 -34.00
CA PHE A 11 -20.26 12.66 -32.63
C PHE A 11 -18.96 13.14 -31.97
N ALA A 12 -19.08 14.12 -31.07
CA ALA A 12 -18.01 14.44 -30.14
C ALA A 12 -17.92 13.32 -29.10
N ALA A 13 -16.94 12.43 -29.25
CA ALA A 13 -16.60 11.47 -28.22
C ALA A 13 -15.91 12.22 -27.07
N CYS A 14 -16.66 12.51 -26.00
CA CYS A 14 -16.07 12.80 -24.69
C CYS A 14 -15.38 11.53 -24.20
N ALA A 15 -14.08 11.40 -24.49
CA ALA A 15 -13.24 10.44 -23.80
C ALA A 15 -13.00 10.99 -22.40
N SER A 16 -13.62 10.37 -21.39
CA SER A 16 -13.22 10.55 -20.00
C SER A 16 -11.73 10.19 -19.90
N LEU A 17 -10.89 11.17 -19.59
CA LEU A 17 -9.52 10.92 -19.16
C LEU A 17 -9.63 10.19 -17.83
N ALA A 18 -9.62 8.85 -17.85
CA ALA A 18 -9.36 8.10 -16.65
C ALA A 18 -7.95 8.49 -16.21
N ASN A 19 -7.83 9.26 -15.12
CA ASN A 19 -6.55 9.57 -14.51
C ASN A 19 -5.87 8.22 -14.24
N ALA A 20 -4.76 7.96 -14.93
CA ALA A 20 -3.95 6.80 -14.66
C ALA A 20 -3.44 6.93 -13.22
N SER A 21 -3.57 5.87 -12.43
CA SER A 21 -3.01 5.88 -11.08
C SER A 21 -1.49 5.96 -11.16
N ASP A 22 -0.92 6.94 -10.47
CA ASP A 22 0.51 7.16 -10.34
C ASP A 22 1.08 6.35 -9.18
N LEU A 23 2.36 5.98 -9.30
CA LEU A 23 3.10 5.32 -8.23
C LEU A 23 3.42 6.35 -7.13
N LEU A 24 2.75 6.22 -5.98
CA LEU A 24 3.07 6.99 -4.77
C LEU A 24 4.36 6.48 -4.14
N TYR A 25 4.44 5.16 -3.93
CA TYR A 25 5.54 4.57 -3.18
C TYR A 25 5.88 3.17 -3.66
N SER A 26 7.17 2.87 -3.74
CA SER A 26 7.68 1.51 -3.91
C SER A 26 8.82 1.29 -2.93
N ASN A 27 8.73 0.22 -2.14
CA ASN A 27 9.75 -0.08 -1.15
C ASN A 27 10.98 -0.83 -1.72
N GLY A 28 11.14 -0.80 -3.05
CA GLY A 28 12.33 -1.34 -3.72
C GLY A 28 12.13 -2.68 -4.42
N PRO A 29 13.17 -3.17 -5.11
CA PRO A 29 13.07 -4.31 -6.00
C PRO A 29 13.01 -5.63 -5.25
N ILE A 30 12.35 -6.61 -5.87
CA ILE A 30 12.46 -8.03 -5.49
C ILE A 30 13.31 -8.83 -6.47
N ILE A 31 13.42 -8.40 -7.73
CA ILE A 31 14.14 -9.14 -8.78
C ILE A 31 15.62 -8.76 -8.72
N THR A 32 16.47 -9.73 -8.43
CA THR A 32 17.93 -9.53 -8.42
C THR A 32 18.57 -9.89 -9.76
N ASN A 33 17.94 -10.78 -10.54
CA ASN A 33 18.42 -11.15 -11.87
C ASN A 33 17.21 -11.48 -12.77
N PRO A 34 16.88 -10.62 -13.75
CA PRO A 34 15.70 -10.78 -14.61
C PRO A 34 15.69 -12.05 -15.47
N THR A 35 16.84 -12.68 -15.71
CA THR A 35 16.98 -13.89 -16.54
C THR A 35 17.82 -14.98 -15.87
N GLY A 36 17.99 -14.87 -14.54
CA GLY A 36 18.96 -15.68 -13.79
C GLY A 36 18.51 -17.11 -13.48
N GLY A 37 17.26 -17.46 -13.78
CA GLY A 37 16.73 -18.79 -13.53
C GLY A 37 17.55 -19.87 -14.22
N THR A 38 17.69 -21.01 -13.56
CA THR A 38 18.42 -22.19 -14.07
C THR A 38 17.52 -23.44 -14.09
N GLY A 39 17.96 -24.50 -14.75
CA GLY A 39 17.23 -25.78 -14.78
C GLY A 39 15.81 -25.64 -15.36
N SER A 40 14.79 -25.99 -14.57
CA SER A 40 13.38 -25.96 -15.01
C SER A 40 12.79 -24.56 -15.14
N ILE A 41 13.48 -23.52 -14.64
CA ILE A 41 13.05 -22.11 -14.73
C ILE A 41 14.02 -21.28 -15.59
N ALA A 42 14.78 -21.93 -16.48
CA ALA A 42 15.81 -21.28 -17.28
C ALA A 42 15.29 -20.02 -17.99
N GLY A 43 15.96 -18.88 -17.77
CA GLY A 43 15.59 -17.60 -18.36
C GLY A 43 14.47 -16.84 -17.64
N LEU A 44 13.87 -17.41 -16.59
CA LEU A 44 12.90 -16.71 -15.75
C LEU A 44 13.59 -15.80 -14.73
N PRO A 45 12.92 -14.72 -14.27
CA PRO A 45 13.44 -13.83 -13.24
C PRO A 45 13.59 -14.54 -11.90
N ILE A 46 14.67 -14.20 -11.19
CA ILE A 46 14.94 -14.66 -9.83
C ILE A 46 15.13 -13.52 -8.85
N SER A 47 14.72 -13.80 -7.62
CA SER A 47 14.96 -13.02 -6.42
C SER A 47 15.88 -13.84 -5.52
N ASN A 48 17.16 -13.48 -5.46
CA ASN A 48 18.11 -14.10 -4.55
C ASN A 48 17.97 -13.46 -3.17
N ALA A 49 17.64 -14.26 -2.16
CA ALA A 49 17.65 -13.79 -0.80
C ALA A 49 19.06 -13.40 -0.37
N ASP A 50 19.19 -12.27 0.32
CA ASP A 50 20.45 -11.88 0.92
C ASP A 50 20.84 -12.84 2.03
N GLY A 51 22.12 -13.17 2.11
CA GLY A 51 22.71 -13.83 3.26
C GLY A 51 23.10 -12.84 4.35
N TYR A 52 22.99 -13.27 5.60
CA TYR A 52 23.50 -12.57 6.78
C TYR A 52 24.35 -13.53 7.62
N MET A 53 25.64 -13.23 7.73
CA MET A 53 26.55 -13.97 8.61
C MET A 53 26.52 -13.30 9.99
N VAL A 54 26.04 -14.02 11.00
CA VAL A 54 26.05 -13.52 12.38
C VAL A 54 27.51 -13.33 12.81
N PRO A 55 27.88 -12.15 13.37
CA PRO A 55 29.24 -11.93 13.87
C PRO A 55 29.69 -13.04 14.81
N GLY A 56 30.85 -13.65 14.52
CA GLY A 56 31.38 -14.76 15.31
C GLY A 56 30.78 -16.15 14.99
N SER A 57 29.90 -16.26 14.00
CA SER A 57 29.33 -17.52 13.52
C SER A 57 29.80 -17.85 12.10
N THR A 58 29.91 -19.14 11.78
CA THR A 58 30.10 -19.62 10.40
C THR A 58 28.78 -19.87 9.68
N PHE A 59 27.65 -19.70 10.36
CA PHE A 59 26.33 -19.96 9.81
C PHE A 59 25.82 -18.73 9.04
N LEU A 60 25.41 -18.96 7.79
CA LEU A 60 24.77 -17.95 6.94
C LEU A 60 23.26 -18.03 7.12
N PHE A 61 22.68 -17.07 7.84
CA PHE A 61 21.23 -16.89 7.87
C PHE A 61 20.76 -16.34 6.53
N SER A 62 19.62 -16.82 6.06
CA SER A 62 18.91 -16.17 4.96
C SER A 62 17.43 -16.50 5.04
N THR A 63 16.61 -15.46 5.09
CA THR A 63 15.18 -15.59 5.11
C THR A 63 14.63 -15.42 3.71
N THR A 64 14.06 -16.52 3.18
CA THR A 64 13.42 -16.49 1.87
C THR A 64 12.11 -15.70 1.87
N GLY A 65 11.42 -15.63 3.01
CA GLY A 65 10.24 -14.79 3.21
C GLY A 65 9.72 -14.84 4.64
N ILE A 66 8.78 -13.95 4.96
CA ILE A 66 8.17 -13.79 6.28
C ILE A 66 6.69 -14.16 6.19
N GLY A 67 6.18 -14.88 7.19
CA GLY A 67 4.79 -15.33 7.20
C GLY A 67 3.80 -14.17 7.31
N GLU A 68 2.76 -14.20 6.48
CA GLU A 68 1.69 -13.20 6.42
C GLU A 68 0.30 -13.86 6.38
N THR A 69 0.18 -15.08 6.91
CA THR A 69 -1.03 -15.90 6.83
C THR A 69 -2.07 -15.54 7.87
N ILE A 70 -3.29 -15.22 7.43
CA ILE A 70 -4.41 -14.84 8.30
C ILE A 70 -4.81 -15.96 9.26
N ALA A 71 -4.88 -17.22 8.79
CA ALA A 71 -5.22 -18.36 9.63
C ALA A 71 -4.22 -18.61 10.78
N ALA A 72 -2.99 -18.11 10.66
CA ALA A 72 -1.97 -18.18 11.71
C ALA A 72 -1.96 -16.94 12.64
N ASN A 73 -2.87 -15.99 12.39
CA ASN A 73 -2.93 -14.68 13.03
C ASN A 73 -1.59 -13.94 12.94
N VAL A 74 -1.00 -13.93 11.74
CA VAL A 74 0.23 -13.17 11.47
C VAL A 74 -0.03 -12.12 10.40
N ALA A 75 0.63 -10.98 10.55
CA ALA A 75 0.55 -9.86 9.62
C ALA A 75 1.91 -9.18 9.56
N VAL A 76 2.14 -8.45 8.49
CA VAL A 76 3.32 -7.61 8.32
C VAL A 76 2.91 -6.17 8.13
N ALA A 77 3.81 -5.25 8.42
CA ALA A 77 3.62 -3.84 8.13
C ALA A 77 4.93 -3.18 7.71
N GLU A 78 4.82 -2.15 6.89
CA GLU A 78 5.94 -1.37 6.39
C GLU A 78 5.56 0.10 6.28
N ASP A 79 6.52 0.99 6.45
CA ASP A 79 6.27 2.42 6.31
C ASP A 79 6.35 2.92 4.87
N PHE A 80 5.67 4.04 4.65
CA PHE A 80 5.80 4.86 3.44
C PHE A 80 5.61 6.32 3.81
N THR A 81 6.07 7.20 2.93
CA THR A 81 5.92 8.64 3.10
C THR A 81 5.10 9.21 1.95
N VAL A 82 4.08 9.97 2.30
CA VAL A 82 3.37 10.87 1.39
C VAL A 82 4.16 12.18 1.32
N PRO A 83 4.70 12.58 0.15
CA PRO A 83 5.54 13.76 0.03
C PRO A 83 4.79 15.06 0.36
N ASP A 84 5.45 15.97 1.09
CA ASP A 84 4.92 17.32 1.36
C ASP A 84 4.74 18.16 0.08
N THR A 85 5.47 17.83 -0.99
CA THR A 85 5.47 18.60 -2.25
C THR A 85 4.19 18.44 -3.05
N ASP A 86 3.46 17.36 -2.83
CA ASP A 86 2.38 16.93 -3.71
C ASP A 86 1.01 17.14 -3.05
N GLY A 87 0.96 17.65 -1.82
CA GLY A 87 -0.28 17.78 -1.06
C GLY A 87 -0.82 16.42 -0.60
N ALA A 88 -2.15 16.28 -0.61
CA ALA A 88 -2.79 15.04 -0.21
C ALA A 88 -2.79 14.03 -1.37
N TRP A 89 -2.60 12.76 -1.05
CA TRP A 89 -2.73 11.66 -2.00
C TRP A 89 -4.02 10.90 -1.74
N GLN A 90 -4.72 10.54 -2.81
CA GLN A 90 -5.82 9.59 -2.75
C GLN A 90 -5.29 8.23 -3.19
N LEU A 91 -5.29 7.27 -2.25
CA LEU A 91 -4.84 5.91 -2.53
C LEU A 91 -5.81 5.18 -3.46
N ASP A 92 -5.27 4.53 -4.48
CA ASP A 92 -6.03 3.77 -5.46
C ASP A 92 -5.88 2.27 -5.23
N SER A 93 -4.64 1.78 -5.18
CA SER A 93 -4.36 0.36 -5.10
C SER A 93 -3.05 0.04 -4.37
N LEU A 94 -3.04 -1.15 -3.75
CA LEU A 94 -1.89 -1.75 -3.11
C LEU A 94 -1.49 -3.00 -3.87
N THR A 95 -0.23 -3.09 -4.29
CA THR A 95 0.37 -4.33 -4.80
C THR A 95 1.33 -4.90 -3.78
N ILE A 96 1.06 -6.12 -3.33
CA ILE A 96 1.95 -6.90 -2.45
C ILE A 96 2.48 -8.12 -3.17
N TYR A 97 3.59 -8.67 -2.69
CA TYR A 97 4.22 -9.85 -3.25
C TYR A 97 4.20 -10.99 -2.26
N ALA A 98 3.79 -12.16 -2.72
CA ALA A 98 3.62 -13.32 -1.87
C ALA A 98 3.93 -14.64 -2.59
N PHE A 99 4.34 -15.63 -1.81
CA PHE A 99 4.56 -16.98 -2.29
C PHE A 99 4.13 -18.05 -1.28
N GLN A 100 3.83 -19.24 -1.79
CA GLN A 100 3.77 -20.48 -1.03
C GLN A 100 4.87 -21.41 -1.56
N SER A 101 5.52 -22.17 -0.68
CA SER A 101 6.53 -23.14 -1.11
C SER A 101 5.87 -24.26 -1.90
N SER A 102 6.45 -24.60 -3.05
CA SER A 102 6.00 -25.60 -4.03
C SER A 102 4.71 -25.28 -4.79
N GLN A 103 4.16 -24.07 -4.68
CA GLN A 103 3.03 -23.69 -5.54
C GLN A 103 3.49 -23.51 -6.99
N THR A 104 2.57 -23.66 -7.93
CA THR A 104 2.81 -23.37 -9.36
C THR A 104 1.87 -22.30 -9.91
N THR A 105 0.75 -22.05 -9.23
CA THR A 105 -0.25 -21.04 -9.55
C THR A 105 -0.59 -20.24 -8.29
N PRO A 106 -1.02 -18.97 -8.42
CA PRO A 106 -1.45 -18.19 -7.27
C PRO A 106 -2.71 -18.80 -6.65
N THR A 107 -2.80 -18.87 -5.32
CA THR A 107 -3.99 -19.42 -4.63
C THR A 107 -4.59 -18.51 -3.57
N ALA A 108 -3.96 -17.38 -3.26
CA ALA A 108 -4.55 -16.38 -2.38
C ALA A 108 -5.79 -15.77 -3.01
N THR A 109 -6.85 -15.60 -2.22
CA THR A 109 -8.13 -15.02 -2.69
C THR A 109 -8.45 -13.71 -2.00
N THR A 110 -7.73 -13.38 -0.93
CA THR A 110 -8.07 -12.24 -0.08
C THR A 110 -6.81 -11.64 0.53
N VAL A 111 -6.74 -10.31 0.52
CA VAL A 111 -5.76 -9.53 1.28
C VAL A 111 -6.51 -8.74 2.33
N LYS A 112 -6.09 -8.84 3.60
CA LYS A 112 -6.53 -7.91 4.64
C LYS A 112 -5.56 -6.76 4.75
N VAL A 113 -6.07 -5.54 4.72
CA VAL A 113 -5.26 -4.32 4.75
C VAL A 113 -5.68 -3.41 5.90
N ASN A 114 -4.72 -2.77 6.55
CA ASN A 114 -4.97 -1.69 7.49
C ASN A 114 -3.92 -0.58 7.34
N LEU A 115 -4.24 0.63 7.78
CA LEU A 115 -3.35 1.78 7.79
C LEU A 115 -3.04 2.19 9.23
N TRP A 116 -1.86 2.76 9.45
CA TRP A 116 -1.45 3.32 10.73
C TRP A 116 -0.74 4.66 10.52
N THR A 117 -0.91 5.57 11.47
CA THR A 117 -0.22 6.88 11.49
C THR A 117 1.13 6.83 12.22
N ALA A 118 1.49 5.67 12.77
CA ALA A 118 2.76 5.40 13.41
C ALA A 118 3.06 3.90 13.36
N ALA A 119 4.31 3.53 13.66
CA ALA A 119 4.75 2.14 13.66
C ALA A 119 3.84 1.27 14.54
N PRO A 120 3.34 0.11 14.06
CA PRO A 120 2.49 -0.75 14.87
C PRO A 120 3.22 -1.28 16.11
N TYR A 121 2.58 -1.19 17.28
CA TYR A 121 3.01 -1.80 18.54
C TYR A 121 1.85 -2.57 19.19
N SER A 122 2.19 -3.54 20.02
CA SER A 122 1.31 -4.20 20.97
C SER A 122 1.76 -3.84 22.39
N PRO A 123 0.88 -3.94 23.41
CA PRO A 123 1.28 -3.72 24.82
C PRO A 123 2.47 -4.56 25.26
N ASP A 124 2.58 -5.79 24.72
CA ASP A 124 3.64 -6.75 25.02
C ASP A 124 4.76 -6.77 23.95
N SER A 125 4.84 -5.74 23.11
CA SER A 125 5.95 -5.60 22.16
C SER A 125 7.30 -5.48 22.88
N PRO A 126 8.41 -5.93 22.27
CA PRO A 126 9.74 -5.73 22.82
C PRO A 126 10.03 -4.24 22.99
N PRO A 127 10.71 -3.83 24.09
CA PRO A 127 11.09 -2.44 24.29
C PRO A 127 12.14 -1.98 23.25
N PRO A 128 12.24 -0.66 23.01
CA PRO A 128 11.47 0.41 23.64
C PRO A 128 10.04 0.51 23.09
N LEU A 129 9.07 0.77 23.98
CA LEU A 129 7.69 1.05 23.62
C LEU A 129 7.46 2.56 23.56
N PRO A 130 6.59 3.04 22.66
CA PRO A 130 6.11 4.43 22.71
C PRO A 130 5.27 4.66 23.97
N GLU A 131 5.20 5.91 24.43
CA GLU A 131 4.38 6.31 25.58
C GLU A 131 2.90 5.94 25.39
N THR A 132 2.40 6.17 24.16
CA THR A 132 1.06 5.77 23.74
C THR A 132 1.19 4.71 22.65
N ILE A 133 0.55 3.55 22.84
CA ILE A 133 0.50 2.48 21.83
C ILE A 133 -0.37 2.93 20.67
N PRO A 134 0.18 3.09 19.45
CA PRO A 134 -0.59 3.48 18.28
C PRO A 134 -1.74 2.50 18.02
N GLN A 135 -2.81 2.99 17.42
CA GLN A 135 -3.93 2.18 16.96
C GLN A 135 -3.99 2.26 15.43
N PRO A 136 -4.53 1.23 14.75
CA PRO A 136 -4.78 1.32 13.33
C PRO A 136 -5.84 2.41 13.06
N VAL A 137 -5.77 3.02 11.88
CA VAL A 137 -6.76 3.98 11.37
C VAL A 137 -8.15 3.31 11.31
N LEU A 138 -8.20 2.04 10.91
CA LEU A 138 -9.43 1.27 10.91
C LEU A 138 -9.54 0.35 12.14
N ALA A 139 -10.70 0.42 12.80
CA ALA A 139 -11.06 -0.51 13.87
C ALA A 139 -11.13 -1.98 13.41
N GLN A 140 -11.44 -2.20 12.12
CA GLN A 140 -11.36 -3.51 11.47
C GLN A 140 -10.64 -3.37 10.13
N ALA A 141 -9.67 -4.25 9.87
CA ALA A 141 -8.95 -4.28 8.61
C ALA A 141 -9.92 -4.47 7.42
N LEU A 142 -9.67 -3.77 6.32
CA LEU A 142 -10.36 -4.01 5.06
C LEU A 142 -10.10 -5.43 4.60
N VAL A 143 -11.15 -6.12 4.13
CA VAL A 143 -11.06 -7.48 3.58
C VAL A 143 -11.27 -7.38 2.08
N LEU A 144 -10.19 -7.41 1.33
CA LEU A 144 -10.18 -7.07 -0.09
C LEU A 144 -10.04 -8.35 -0.94
N PRO A 145 -10.85 -8.52 -1.99
CA PRO A 145 -10.66 -9.62 -2.92
C PRO A 145 -9.32 -9.47 -3.62
N ALA A 146 -8.49 -10.52 -3.54
CA ALA A 146 -7.26 -10.57 -4.33
C ALA A 146 -7.62 -10.95 -5.77
N GLY A 147 -7.12 -10.18 -6.74
CA GLY A 147 -7.16 -10.60 -8.15
C GLY A 147 -6.32 -11.87 -8.38
N PRO A 148 -6.35 -12.44 -9.60
CA PRO A 148 -5.43 -13.51 -9.94
C PRO A 148 -3.99 -12.99 -9.77
N GLY A 149 -3.21 -13.64 -8.91
CA GLY A 149 -1.82 -13.23 -8.69
C GLY A 149 -1.03 -13.27 -10.00
N THR A 150 -0.23 -12.24 -10.26
CA THR A 150 0.61 -12.19 -11.47
C THR A 150 2.00 -12.70 -11.12
N PHE A 151 2.52 -13.68 -11.87
CA PHE A 151 3.86 -14.20 -11.63
C PHE A 151 4.91 -13.09 -11.78
N VAL A 152 5.84 -12.98 -10.82
CA VAL A 152 6.91 -11.97 -10.83
C VAL A 152 8.29 -12.59 -10.95
N CYS A 153 8.62 -13.57 -10.09
CA CYS A 153 9.94 -14.22 -10.08
C CYS A 153 9.92 -15.52 -9.27
N HIS A 154 11.02 -16.27 -9.30
CA HIS A 154 11.29 -17.32 -8.32
C HIS A 154 12.18 -16.79 -7.19
N ARG A 155 11.86 -17.13 -5.94
CA ARG A 155 12.65 -16.79 -4.76
C ARG A 155 13.62 -17.92 -4.41
N GLU A 156 14.90 -17.60 -4.37
CA GLU A 156 15.98 -18.54 -4.06
C GLU A 156 16.69 -18.18 -2.75
N SER A 157 17.28 -19.19 -2.11
CA SER A 157 18.20 -19.00 -0.98
C SER A 157 19.60 -18.76 -1.53
N PRO A 158 20.45 -17.94 -0.88
CA PRO A 158 21.83 -17.74 -1.32
C PRO A 158 22.66 -19.03 -1.29
N THR A 159 22.18 -20.07 -0.60
CA THR A 159 22.84 -21.37 -0.48
C THR A 159 22.20 -22.47 -1.32
N SER A 160 21.16 -22.17 -2.11
CA SER A 160 20.41 -23.19 -2.85
C SER A 160 19.69 -22.63 -4.07
N THR A 161 19.85 -23.29 -5.21
CA THR A 161 19.16 -23.01 -6.49
C THR A 161 17.76 -23.64 -6.56
N SER A 162 17.06 -23.73 -5.43
CA SER A 162 15.74 -24.33 -5.35
C SER A 162 14.70 -23.37 -5.91
N THR A 163 13.98 -23.83 -6.93
CA THR A 163 13.07 -23.01 -7.75
C THR A 163 11.62 -23.09 -7.28
N VAL A 164 11.37 -23.69 -6.11
CA VAL A 164 10.03 -24.06 -5.65
C VAL A 164 9.24 -22.89 -5.04
N ARG A 165 9.69 -21.65 -5.16
CA ARG A 165 9.01 -20.48 -4.56
C ARG A 165 8.67 -19.42 -5.61
N PRO A 166 7.72 -19.67 -6.52
CA PRO A 166 7.25 -18.61 -7.40
C PRO A 166 6.51 -17.56 -6.59
N VAL A 167 6.94 -16.31 -6.75
CA VAL A 167 6.38 -15.10 -6.17
C VAL A 167 5.35 -14.53 -7.13
N PHE A 168 4.18 -14.20 -6.60
CA PHE A 168 3.10 -13.54 -7.33
C PHE A 168 2.83 -12.17 -6.73
N ALA A 169 2.51 -11.21 -7.58
CA ALA A 169 1.97 -9.90 -7.22
C ALA A 169 0.45 -9.98 -7.08
N TYR A 170 -0.09 -9.44 -6.00
CA TYR A 170 -1.52 -9.32 -5.74
C TYR A 170 -1.86 -7.85 -5.57
N THR A 171 -2.63 -7.31 -6.52
CA THR A 171 -3.10 -5.91 -6.48
C THR A 171 -4.54 -5.87 -5.99
N VAL A 172 -4.81 -5.04 -4.99
CA VAL A 172 -6.13 -4.83 -4.39
C VAL A 172 -6.50 -3.36 -4.42
N SER A 173 -7.79 -3.06 -4.62
CA SER A 173 -8.32 -1.68 -4.57
C SER A 173 -8.37 -1.19 -3.12
N LEU A 174 -8.01 0.08 -2.93
CA LEU A 174 -8.04 0.79 -1.66
C LEU A 174 -9.17 1.82 -1.57
N HIS A 175 -10.08 1.86 -2.55
CA HIS A 175 -11.16 2.86 -2.61
C HIS A 175 -12.14 2.79 -1.42
N ASP A 176 -12.22 1.62 -0.77
CA ASP A 176 -13.07 1.41 0.42
C ASP A 176 -12.40 1.88 1.73
N LEU A 177 -11.21 2.48 1.68
CA LEU A 177 -10.59 3.13 2.84
C LEU A 177 -11.43 4.35 3.28
N PRO A 178 -11.40 4.71 4.58
CA PRO A 178 -12.03 5.94 5.06
C PRO A 178 -11.53 7.15 4.28
N ASN A 179 -12.41 8.14 4.06
CA ASN A 179 -12.13 9.32 3.24
C ASN A 179 -11.60 8.97 1.84
N GLY A 180 -12.04 7.83 1.29
CA GLY A 180 -11.59 7.31 0.00
C GLY A 180 -10.09 7.02 -0.06
N GLY A 181 -9.42 6.80 1.08
CA GLY A 181 -7.98 6.61 1.13
C GLY A 181 -7.18 7.90 0.99
N ARG A 182 -7.78 9.07 1.26
CA ARG A 182 -7.06 10.35 1.24
C ARG A 182 -6.10 10.46 2.43
N LEU A 183 -4.82 10.68 2.13
CA LEU A 183 -3.75 10.88 3.11
C LEU A 183 -3.08 12.22 2.86
N GLY A 184 -2.98 13.06 3.89
CA GLY A 184 -2.12 14.23 3.85
C GLY A 184 -0.63 13.83 3.89
N PRO A 185 0.28 14.80 3.70
CA PRO A 185 1.71 14.53 3.82
C PRO A 185 2.10 13.94 5.17
N GLY A 186 3.12 13.09 5.17
CA GLY A 186 3.63 12.45 6.38
C GLY A 186 4.00 10.98 6.20
N THR A 187 4.45 10.37 7.29
CA THR A 187 4.82 8.94 7.33
C THR A 187 3.67 8.11 7.88
N TYR A 188 3.30 7.09 7.13
CA TYR A 188 2.25 6.13 7.48
C TYR A 188 2.81 4.73 7.42
N TRP A 189 2.06 3.76 7.92
CA TRP A 189 2.37 2.35 7.78
C TRP A 189 1.20 1.63 7.14
N ILE A 190 1.52 0.77 6.17
CA ILE A 190 0.56 -0.15 5.58
C ILE A 190 0.77 -1.53 6.20
N GLN A 191 -0.29 -2.08 6.77
CA GLN A 191 -0.33 -3.44 7.29
C GLN A 191 -1.04 -4.34 6.28
N TRP A 192 -0.53 -5.55 6.05
CA TRP A 192 -1.25 -6.56 5.29
C TRP A 192 -1.08 -7.99 5.80
N SER A 193 -2.00 -8.84 5.38
CA SER A 193 -1.98 -10.30 5.56
C SER A 193 -2.86 -10.98 4.50
N ILE A 194 -2.63 -12.26 4.24
CA ILE A 194 -3.23 -13.01 3.12
C ILE A 194 -4.05 -14.20 3.62
N ASP A 195 -5.20 -14.44 2.97
CA ASP A 195 -6.09 -15.57 3.18
C ASP A 195 -6.44 -16.29 1.87
N GLY A 196 -7.11 -17.45 1.99
CA GLY A 196 -7.63 -18.23 0.88
C GLY A 196 -6.64 -19.19 0.23
N ALA A 197 -5.35 -19.06 0.58
CA ALA A 197 -4.33 -20.03 0.19
C ALA A 197 -4.64 -21.42 0.80
N SER A 198 -4.53 -22.47 -0.01
CA SER A 198 -4.91 -23.83 0.42
C SER A 198 -3.94 -24.90 -0.04
N SER A 199 -3.63 -24.94 -1.34
CA SER A 199 -2.66 -25.87 -1.93
C SER A 199 -1.45 -25.11 -2.45
N PRO A 200 -0.21 -25.56 -2.20
CA PRO A 200 0.16 -26.78 -1.47
C PRO A 200 0.19 -26.62 0.06
N SER A 201 -0.06 -25.41 0.57
CA SER A 201 -0.09 -25.09 1.99
C SER A 201 -0.97 -23.87 2.23
N GLN A 202 -1.53 -23.73 3.43
CA GLN A 202 -2.16 -22.47 3.85
C GLN A 202 -1.13 -21.38 4.18
N ASN A 203 0.14 -21.74 4.35
CA ASN A 203 1.19 -20.80 4.74
C ASN A 203 1.64 -19.96 3.54
N VAL A 204 1.36 -18.67 3.62
CA VAL A 204 1.76 -17.63 2.68
C VAL A 204 2.87 -16.79 3.29
N PHE A 205 3.85 -16.45 2.45
CA PHE A 205 5.04 -15.69 2.83
C PHE A 205 5.26 -14.52 1.87
N THR A 206 5.60 -13.36 2.41
CA THR A 206 6.10 -12.24 1.61
C THR A 206 7.62 -12.33 1.47
N PRO A 207 8.21 -12.14 0.26
CA PRO A 207 9.66 -12.07 0.13
C PRO A 207 10.20 -10.80 0.79
N LEU A 208 11.51 -10.73 0.99
CA LEU A 208 12.18 -9.51 1.42
C LEU A 208 12.66 -8.71 0.20
N VAL A 209 12.77 -7.40 0.33
CA VAL A 209 13.48 -6.56 -0.65
C VAL A 209 14.89 -7.11 -0.89
N SER A 210 15.31 -7.20 -2.15
CA SER A 210 16.60 -7.79 -2.54
C SER A 210 17.15 -7.16 -3.82
N PRO A 211 18.45 -6.76 -3.88
CA PRO A 211 19.41 -6.83 -2.78
C PRO A 211 19.04 -5.82 -1.69
N ARG A 212 19.32 -6.12 -0.42
CA ARG A 212 18.91 -5.23 0.67
C ARG A 212 19.63 -3.87 0.62
N THR A 213 20.81 -3.82 0.03
CA THR A 213 21.56 -2.57 -0.21
C THR A 213 20.84 -1.58 -1.13
N SER A 214 19.74 -2.00 -1.78
CA SER A 214 18.89 -1.09 -2.56
C SER A 214 18.07 -0.13 -1.69
N ARG A 215 18.03 -0.34 -0.37
CA ARG A 215 17.25 0.45 0.56
C ARG A 215 17.99 0.73 1.87
N THR A 216 17.49 1.70 2.61
CA THR A 216 18.01 2.14 3.91
C THR A 216 16.84 2.40 4.84
N GLY A 217 17.06 2.31 6.15
CA GLY A 217 16.00 2.56 7.13
C GLY A 217 15.15 1.34 7.46
N HIS A 218 15.66 0.13 7.18
CA HIS A 218 14.99 -1.15 7.45
C HIS A 218 14.27 -1.18 8.81
N ASN A 219 12.95 -1.22 8.76
CA ASN A 219 12.07 -1.03 9.90
C ASN A 219 10.79 -1.90 9.80
N ALA A 220 10.71 -2.82 8.84
CA ALA A 220 9.58 -3.72 8.67
C ALA A 220 9.09 -4.30 10.01
N ARG A 221 7.78 -4.36 10.20
CA ARG A 221 7.16 -4.85 11.43
C ARG A 221 6.46 -6.17 11.16
N LEU A 222 6.52 -7.05 12.14
CA LEU A 222 5.91 -8.37 12.09
C LEU A 222 5.01 -8.54 13.31
N LEU A 223 3.75 -8.89 13.07
CA LEU A 223 2.82 -9.40 14.07
C LEU A 223 2.97 -10.90 14.10
N ASN A 224 3.71 -11.44 15.06
CA ASN A 224 3.93 -12.88 15.20
C ASN A 224 4.27 -13.28 16.64
N SER A 225 4.47 -14.58 16.87
CA SER A 225 5.08 -15.08 18.11
C SER A 225 6.57 -14.78 18.12
N ILE A 226 7.04 -14.06 19.14
CA ILE A 226 8.47 -13.81 19.33
C ILE A 226 9.24 -15.11 19.59
N ASP A 227 8.62 -16.06 20.28
CA ASP A 227 9.21 -17.36 20.63
C ASP A 227 9.07 -18.42 19.52
N GLY A 228 8.44 -18.06 18.39
CA GLY A 228 8.13 -18.98 17.30
C GLY A 228 7.04 -20.02 17.59
N SER A 229 6.39 -19.97 18.77
CA SER A 229 5.34 -20.90 19.15
C SER A 229 4.03 -20.63 18.41
N SER A 230 3.36 -21.68 17.95
CA SER A 230 2.02 -21.55 17.35
C SER A 230 0.98 -21.06 18.37
N THR A 231 1.20 -21.29 19.67
CA THR A 231 0.30 -20.87 20.76
C THR A 231 0.77 -19.63 21.51
N GLY A 232 1.94 -19.09 21.18
CA GLY A 232 2.46 -17.89 21.84
C GLY A 232 1.66 -16.63 21.44
N PRO A 233 1.71 -15.56 22.25
CA PRO A 233 1.02 -14.32 21.95
C PRO A 233 1.56 -13.71 20.64
N ARG A 234 0.65 -13.16 19.84
CA ARG A 234 1.00 -12.43 18.61
C ARG A 234 1.18 -10.97 18.98
N VAL A 235 2.41 -10.49 18.87
CA VAL A 235 2.77 -9.10 19.18
C VAL A 235 3.53 -8.49 18.04
N TRP A 236 3.44 -7.17 17.90
CA TRP A 236 4.24 -6.44 16.92
C TRP A 236 5.70 -6.36 17.38
N PHE A 237 6.64 -6.62 16.48
CA PHE A 237 8.06 -6.38 16.73
C PHE A 237 8.78 -6.05 15.42
N GLU A 238 10.00 -5.51 15.52
CA GLU A 238 10.82 -5.22 14.34
C GLU A 238 11.33 -6.52 13.71
N GLY A 239 11.10 -6.64 12.42
CA GLY A 239 11.54 -7.76 11.61
C GLY A 239 13.05 -7.80 11.46
N ARG A 240 13.68 -8.81 12.07
CA ARG A 240 15.14 -9.01 12.03
C ARG A 240 15.50 -10.45 11.68
N GLU A 241 16.37 -10.61 10.69
CA GLU A 241 16.96 -11.91 10.38
C GLU A 241 18.06 -12.28 11.36
N GLY A 242 18.08 -13.54 11.80
CA GLY A 242 19.12 -14.04 12.68
C GLY A 242 19.10 -13.41 14.07
N PHE A 243 18.03 -12.71 14.45
CA PHE A 243 17.88 -12.20 15.82
C PHE A 243 17.79 -13.36 16.81
N VAL A 244 18.59 -13.27 17.87
CA VAL A 244 18.56 -14.21 19.00
C VAL A 244 18.80 -13.38 20.25
N SER A 245 17.80 -13.31 21.13
CA SER A 245 17.86 -12.52 22.36
C SER A 245 19.12 -12.82 23.18
N GLY A 246 19.88 -11.76 23.52
CA GLY A 246 21.12 -11.86 24.29
C GLY A 246 22.33 -12.43 23.52
N VAL A 247 22.18 -12.79 22.24
CA VAL A 247 23.25 -13.35 21.41
C VAL A 247 23.56 -12.45 20.22
N THR A 248 22.54 -12.04 19.46
CA THR A 248 22.71 -11.15 18.30
C THR A 248 21.45 -10.34 18.06
N GLU A 249 21.65 -9.05 17.75
CA GLU A 249 20.59 -8.12 17.34
C GLU A 249 20.00 -8.45 15.96
N GLY A 250 20.55 -9.44 15.26
CA GLY A 250 20.14 -9.78 13.90
C GLY A 250 20.34 -8.60 12.93
N ARG A 251 19.68 -8.71 11.78
CA ARG A 251 19.71 -7.69 10.73
C ARG A 251 18.28 -7.36 10.30
N ALA A 252 17.89 -6.10 10.47
CA ALA A 252 16.60 -5.62 10.02
C ALA A 252 16.43 -5.81 8.49
N TYR A 253 15.18 -5.88 8.04
CA TYR A 253 14.81 -6.06 6.63
C TYR A 253 13.68 -5.13 6.21
N GLU A 254 13.41 -5.10 4.91
CA GLU A 254 12.29 -4.39 4.28
C GLU A 254 11.43 -5.36 3.50
N LEU A 255 10.16 -5.00 3.39
CA LEU A 255 9.14 -5.75 2.67
C LEU A 255 8.74 -5.01 1.41
N PRO A 256 8.70 -5.68 0.25
CA PRO A 256 8.35 -5.06 -1.01
C PRO A 256 6.84 -4.86 -1.10
N PHE A 257 6.44 -3.66 -1.49
CA PHE A 257 5.09 -3.35 -1.93
C PHE A 257 5.14 -2.14 -2.86
N GLU A 258 4.07 -1.95 -3.62
CA GLU A 258 3.81 -0.74 -4.38
C GLU A 258 2.48 -0.17 -3.96
N LEU A 259 2.47 1.14 -3.73
CA LEU A 259 1.28 1.91 -3.43
C LEU A 259 1.06 2.88 -4.58
N HIS A 260 -0.12 2.80 -5.16
CA HIS A 260 -0.53 3.64 -6.27
C HIS A 260 -1.70 4.51 -5.82
N GLY A 261 -1.79 5.70 -6.40
CA GLY A 261 -2.84 6.65 -6.10
C GLY A 261 -2.85 7.78 -7.12
N SER A 262 -3.38 8.91 -6.71
CA SER A 262 -3.23 10.16 -7.43
C SER A 262 -3.01 11.27 -6.44
N VAL A 263 -2.23 12.27 -6.83
CA VAL A 263 -2.25 13.56 -6.16
C VAL A 263 -3.68 14.08 -6.23
N VAL A 264 -4.29 14.26 -5.06
CA VAL A 264 -5.44 15.15 -4.98
C VAL A 264 -4.81 16.53 -5.05
N GLY A 265 -5.31 17.39 -5.95
CA GLY A 265 -4.92 18.81 -5.97
C GLY A 265 -4.94 19.39 -4.55
N ALA A 266 -4.28 20.55 -4.37
CA ALA A 266 -4.16 21.23 -3.07
C ALA A 266 -5.39 20.97 -2.17
N PRO A 267 -5.23 20.75 -0.84
CA PRO A 267 -6.20 20.12 0.06
C PRO A 267 -7.67 20.54 -0.07
N CYS A 268 -7.87 21.67 -0.71
CA CYS A 268 -9.10 22.23 -1.18
C CYS A 268 -8.95 22.59 -2.68
N ASP A 269 -9.81 22.05 -3.54
CA ASP A 269 -9.92 22.51 -4.93
C ASP A 269 -10.85 23.73 -4.93
N PRO A 270 -10.33 24.96 -5.09
CA PRO A 270 -11.19 26.14 -5.03
C PRO A 270 -12.11 26.27 -6.24
N ASP A 271 -11.91 25.50 -7.32
CA ASP A 271 -12.81 25.42 -8.48
C ASP A 271 -13.91 24.37 -8.22
N VAL A 272 -14.75 24.62 -7.21
CA VAL A 272 -15.82 23.68 -6.83
C VAL A 272 -16.89 23.52 -7.90
N ASN A 273 -17.04 24.48 -8.81
CA ASN A 273 -18.01 24.42 -9.90
C ASN A 273 -17.44 23.77 -11.19
N GLN A 274 -16.14 23.50 -11.22
CA GLN A 274 -15.40 22.82 -12.30
C GLN A 274 -15.50 23.53 -13.65
N ASP A 275 -15.56 24.87 -13.67
CA ASP A 275 -15.56 25.65 -14.90
C ASP A 275 -14.16 25.99 -15.41
N GLY A 276 -13.12 25.62 -14.64
CA GLY A 276 -11.71 25.78 -14.96
C GLY A 276 -11.07 27.03 -14.36
N VAL A 277 -11.80 27.82 -13.57
CA VAL A 277 -11.27 28.98 -12.85
C VAL A 277 -11.78 29.04 -11.40
N ALA A 278 -10.86 29.24 -10.46
CA ALA A 278 -11.21 29.47 -9.06
C ALA A 278 -11.62 30.94 -8.82
N ASP A 279 -12.92 31.20 -8.66
CA ASP A 279 -13.46 32.55 -8.49
C ASP A 279 -14.75 32.64 -7.65
N GLN A 280 -15.53 33.71 -7.82
CA GLN A 280 -16.76 33.94 -7.06
C GLN A 280 -17.88 32.97 -7.45
N GLY A 281 -17.84 32.42 -8.66
CA GLY A 281 -18.77 31.39 -9.13
C GLY A 281 -18.68 30.11 -8.30
N ASP A 282 -17.50 29.79 -7.79
CA ASP A 282 -17.29 28.64 -6.89
C ASP A 282 -17.95 28.87 -5.54
N VAL A 283 -17.78 30.07 -4.98
CA VAL A 283 -18.41 30.47 -3.72
C VAL A 283 -19.94 30.40 -3.84
N ASP A 284 -20.49 30.93 -4.92
CA ASP A 284 -21.93 30.89 -5.19
C ASP A 284 -22.44 29.45 -5.36
N TYR A 285 -21.65 28.58 -6.00
CA TYR A 285 -21.97 27.17 -6.19
C TYR A 285 -21.98 26.39 -4.87
N LEU A 286 -20.95 26.57 -4.01
CA LEU A 286 -20.87 25.94 -2.70
C LEU A 286 -22.05 26.37 -1.80
N ILE A 287 -22.36 27.67 -1.77
CA ILE A 287 -23.54 28.21 -1.06
C ILE A 287 -24.82 27.54 -1.55
N ASN A 288 -24.99 27.37 -2.87
CA ASN A 288 -26.16 26.71 -3.43
C ASN A 288 -26.29 25.26 -2.94
N ILE A 289 -25.20 24.48 -2.93
CA ILE A 289 -25.23 23.10 -2.44
C ILE A 289 -25.57 23.04 -0.95
N ILE A 290 -24.92 23.86 -0.12
CA ILE A 290 -25.17 23.91 1.34
C ILE A 290 -26.62 24.33 1.63
N ALA A 291 -27.20 25.21 0.81
CA ALA A 291 -28.61 25.60 0.91
C ALA A 291 -29.60 24.52 0.41
N GLY A 292 -29.13 23.37 -0.07
CA GLY A 292 -29.95 22.26 -0.57
C GLY A 292 -30.33 22.35 -2.05
N GLY A 293 -29.59 23.16 -2.83
CA GLY A 293 -29.73 23.26 -4.29
C GLY A 293 -29.10 22.08 -5.05
N ASP A 294 -29.17 22.14 -6.39
CA ASP A 294 -28.63 21.09 -7.26
C ASP A 294 -27.10 20.98 -7.13
N ASN A 295 -26.60 19.74 -7.11
CA ASN A 295 -25.17 19.42 -7.13
C ASN A 295 -24.84 18.50 -8.33
N PRO A 296 -24.96 18.99 -9.58
CA PRO A 296 -24.77 18.17 -10.77
C PRO A 296 -23.35 17.63 -10.95
N ASN A 297 -22.36 18.28 -10.34
CA ASN A 297 -20.95 17.88 -10.40
C ASN A 297 -20.54 16.94 -9.26
N ASN A 298 -21.46 16.65 -8.33
CA ASN A 298 -21.22 15.84 -7.14
C ASN A 298 -20.03 16.36 -6.30
N ALA A 299 -19.91 17.69 -6.18
CA ALA A 299 -18.90 18.34 -5.36
C ALA A 299 -19.14 18.03 -3.87
N ASN A 300 -18.06 17.92 -3.08
CA ASN A 300 -18.17 17.79 -1.63
C ASN A 300 -18.49 19.17 -1.02
N PRO A 301 -19.64 19.37 -0.37
CA PRO A 301 -19.96 20.66 0.24
C PRO A 301 -19.23 20.95 1.55
N ASP A 302 -18.58 19.94 2.15
CA ASP A 302 -17.69 20.09 3.32
C ASP A 302 -16.26 20.37 2.82
N PHE A 303 -16.03 21.62 2.39
CA PHE A 303 -14.77 22.11 1.83
C PHE A 303 -13.64 22.13 2.87
N ASN A 304 -13.94 22.45 4.13
CA ASN A 304 -12.95 22.51 5.21
C ASN A 304 -12.71 21.13 5.89
N ASN A 305 -13.52 20.12 5.54
CA ASN A 305 -13.45 18.75 6.05
C ASN A 305 -13.60 18.64 7.57
N ASP A 306 -14.39 19.51 8.20
CA ASP A 306 -14.68 19.46 9.64
C ASP A 306 -15.82 18.48 10.00
N GLY A 307 -16.42 17.87 8.98
CA GLY A 307 -17.46 16.85 9.11
C GLY A 307 -18.88 17.39 9.01
N VAL A 308 -19.07 18.69 8.80
CA VAL A 308 -20.37 19.31 8.56
C VAL A 308 -20.30 20.30 7.40
N ALA A 309 -21.24 20.19 6.46
CA ALA A 309 -21.38 21.16 5.37
C ALA A 309 -22.14 22.41 5.87
N ASP A 310 -21.44 23.51 6.12
CA ASP A 310 -21.99 24.74 6.67
C ASP A 310 -21.26 26.04 6.25
N GLN A 311 -21.55 27.16 6.94
CA GLN A 311 -20.96 28.46 6.61
C GLN A 311 -19.43 28.49 6.77
N GLY A 312 -18.85 27.60 7.60
CA GLY A 312 -17.42 27.42 7.75
C GLY A 312 -16.74 26.96 6.46
N ASP A 313 -17.42 26.18 5.62
CA ASP A 313 -16.91 25.76 4.31
C ASP A 313 -16.85 26.92 3.31
N VAL A 314 -17.88 27.76 3.33
CA VAL A 314 -17.96 28.95 2.48
C VAL A 314 -16.85 29.93 2.85
N ASP A 315 -16.65 30.18 4.15
CA ASP A 315 -15.61 31.08 4.65
C ASP A 315 -14.21 30.55 4.28
N ALA A 316 -14.02 29.23 4.40
CA ALA A 316 -12.80 28.55 3.99
C ALA A 316 -12.53 28.68 2.48
N LEU A 317 -13.54 28.45 1.63
CA LEU A 317 -13.41 28.61 0.18
C LEU A 317 -13.09 30.05 -0.22
N VAL A 318 -13.77 31.04 0.38
CA VAL A 318 -13.48 32.46 0.15
C VAL A 318 -12.04 32.80 0.50
N ASN A 319 -11.52 32.29 1.62
CA ASN A 319 -10.13 32.51 2.02
C ASN A 319 -9.16 31.96 0.96
N VAL A 320 -9.43 30.78 0.41
CA VAL A 320 -8.58 30.13 -0.61
C VAL A 320 -8.62 30.87 -1.94
N VAL A 321 -9.82 31.23 -2.42
CA VAL A 321 -10.00 32.04 -3.64
C VAL A 321 -9.28 33.39 -3.50
N ALA A 322 -9.20 33.95 -2.29
CA ALA A 322 -8.43 35.16 -1.98
C ALA A 322 -6.91 34.96 -1.89
N GLY A 323 -6.40 33.75 -2.11
CA GLY A 323 -4.97 33.39 -2.04
C GLY A 323 -4.50 32.97 -0.64
N GLY A 324 -5.43 32.71 0.27
CA GLY A 324 -5.16 32.08 1.56
C GLY A 324 -4.77 30.61 1.42
N PRO A 325 -4.16 30.01 2.46
CA PRO A 325 -3.84 28.58 2.46
C PRO A 325 -5.12 27.73 2.44
N CYS A 326 -5.02 26.51 1.92
CA CYS A 326 -6.08 25.53 2.09
C CYS A 326 -6.31 25.19 3.58
N PRO A 327 -7.57 25.00 4.00
CA PRO A 327 -7.91 24.55 5.36
C PRO A 327 -7.38 23.17 5.69
#